data_AF-A0A661IT26-F1
#
_entry.id   AF-A0A661IT26-F1
#
_cell.length_a   1.000
_cell.length_b   1.000
_cell.length_c   1.000
_cell.angle_alpha   90.00
_cell.angle_beta   90.00
_cell.angle_gamma   90.00
#
_symmetry.space_group_name_H-M   'P 1'
#
loop_
_entity.id
_entity.type
_entity.pdbx_description
1 polymer ?
#
loop_
_entity_poly.entity_id
_entity_poly.type
_entity_poly.pdbx_seq_one_letter_code
_entity_poly.pdbx_strand_id
1 'polypeptide(L)'
;LGLMLVFEAGETDIMQRKPRDPKQPILTKYIIVQMIIVGLYMLIASYGMFNYAISCGYSVEYARTVAVNIFVFIELFYLFSCKELEISVFKTNILNNKFLLLGVSLMIFCQITFTHASFMNTMFKSEALDIQTWIQIIVISFCVLFVVEIKRFLNSQFKK
;
A
#
# COMPACT_ATOMS: atom_id res chain seq x y z
N LEU A 1 -4.45 8.55 3.67
CA LEU A 1 -3.39 8.35 2.65
C LEU A 1 -3.76 8.96 1.29
N GLY A 2 -4.90 8.60 0.67
CA GLY A 2 -5.24 9.04 -0.70
C GLY A 2 -5.39 10.56 -0.92
N LEU A 3 -5.64 11.36 0.12
CA LEU A 3 -5.81 12.82 -0.01
C LEU A 3 -4.55 13.51 -0.56
N MET A 4 -3.36 13.00 -0.27
CA MET A 4 -2.11 13.63 -0.73
C MET A 4 -1.90 13.53 -2.24
N LEU A 5 -2.54 12.54 -2.90
CA LEU A 5 -2.51 12.40 -4.36
C LEU A 5 -3.25 13.53 -5.08
N VAL A 6 -4.15 14.26 -4.39
CA VAL A 6 -4.85 15.42 -4.96
C VAL A 6 -3.88 16.58 -5.21
N PHE A 7 -2.77 16.65 -4.47
CA PHE A 7 -1.75 17.69 -4.60
C PHE A 7 -0.61 17.30 -5.56
N GLU A 8 -0.79 16.25 -6.35
CA GLU A 8 0.13 15.85 -7.40
C GLU A 8 0.12 16.88 -8.54
N ALA A 9 1.30 17.22 -9.07
CA ALA A 9 1.38 18.07 -10.25
C ALA A 9 0.75 17.34 -11.46
N GLY A 10 0.01 18.08 -12.29
CA GLY A 10 -0.57 17.52 -13.51
C GLY A 10 0.50 16.92 -14.43
N GLU A 11 0.17 15.83 -15.11
CA GLU A 11 1.09 15.19 -16.07
C GLU A 11 1.51 16.20 -17.16
N THR A 12 2.77 16.16 -17.59
CA THR A 12 3.29 17.13 -18.58
C THR A 12 2.57 17.05 -19.93
N ASP A 13 1.95 15.90 -20.20
CA ASP A 13 1.28 15.55 -21.45
C ASP A 13 -0.25 15.77 -21.42
N ILE A 14 -0.83 16.28 -20.32
CA ILE A 14 -2.31 16.34 -20.17
C ILE A 14 -3.00 17.10 -21.31
N MET A 15 -2.37 18.13 -21.87
CA MET A 15 -2.94 18.95 -22.94
C MET A 15 -2.74 18.37 -24.34
N GLN A 16 -1.85 17.38 -24.51
CA GLN A 16 -1.62 16.74 -25.81
C GLN A 16 -2.52 15.51 -26.01
N ARG A 17 -3.09 14.98 -24.91
CA ARG A 17 -4.02 13.85 -24.93
C ARG A 17 -5.41 14.30 -25.41
N LYS A 18 -6.10 13.41 -26.13
CA LYS A 18 -7.49 13.65 -26.56
C LYS A 18 -8.41 13.77 -25.33
N PRO A 19 -9.46 14.61 -25.38
CA PRO A 19 -10.45 14.70 -24.31
C PRO A 19 -11.02 13.33 -23.96
N ARG A 20 -11.16 13.06 -22.65
CA ARG A 20 -11.73 11.80 -22.16
C ARG A 20 -13.20 11.69 -22.62
N ASP A 21 -13.59 10.51 -23.09
CA ASP A 21 -14.98 10.21 -23.43
C ASP A 21 -15.86 10.26 -22.16
N PRO A 22 -16.90 11.12 -22.10
CA PRO A 22 -17.80 11.22 -20.94
C PRO A 22 -18.51 9.92 -20.59
N LYS A 23 -18.64 8.99 -21.55
CA LYS A 23 -19.28 7.68 -21.33
C LYS A 23 -18.34 6.66 -20.68
N GLN A 24 -17.04 6.95 -20.58
CA GLN A 24 -16.10 6.02 -19.93
C GLN A 24 -16.28 6.04 -18.41
N PRO A 25 -16.47 4.86 -17.78
CA PRO A 25 -16.57 4.79 -16.33
C PRO A 25 -15.24 5.18 -15.68
N ILE A 26 -15.32 5.74 -14.47
CA ILE A 26 -14.15 6.01 -13.63
C ILE A 26 -13.50 4.68 -13.23
N LEU A 27 -14.31 3.71 -12.78
CA LEU A 27 -13.87 2.34 -12.52
C LEU A 27 -13.88 1.51 -13.81
N THR A 28 -12.75 1.52 -14.50
CA THR A 28 -12.53 0.61 -15.63
C THR A 28 -12.26 -0.81 -15.14
N LYS A 29 -12.51 -1.82 -15.99
CA LYS A 29 -12.17 -3.23 -15.68
C LYS A 29 -10.71 -3.39 -15.22
N TYR A 30 -9.79 -2.61 -15.78
CA TYR A 30 -8.38 -2.62 -15.41
C TYR A 30 -8.14 -2.22 -13.94
N ILE A 31 -8.85 -1.21 -13.44
CA ILE A 31 -8.75 -0.73 -12.05
C ILE A 31 -9.42 -1.74 -11.12
N ILE A 32 -10.59 -2.28 -11.49
CA ILE A 32 -11.31 -3.28 -10.68
C ILE A 32 -10.45 -4.53 -10.47
N VAL A 33 -9.87 -5.07 -11.55
CA VAL A 33 -8.98 -6.24 -11.45
C VAL A 33 -7.76 -5.93 -10.57
N GLN A 34 -7.21 -4.72 -10.66
CA GLN A 34 -6.09 -4.30 -9.79
C GLN A 34 -6.48 -4.27 -8.32
N MET A 35 -7.65 -3.70 -7.99
CA MET A 35 -8.16 -3.66 -6.63
C MET A 35 -8.37 -5.07 -6.08
N ILE A 36 -8.90 -5.99 -6.89
CA ILE A 36 -9.08 -7.39 -6.48
C ILE A 36 -7.72 -8.05 -6.22
N ILE A 37 -6.73 -7.87 -7.10
CA ILE A 37 -5.39 -8.45 -6.93
C ILE A 37 -4.73 -7.94 -5.64
N VAL A 38 -4.76 -6.62 -5.41
CA VAL A 38 -4.17 -6.02 -4.21
C VAL A 38 -4.93 -6.42 -2.94
N GLY A 39 -6.26 -6.50 -3.02
CA GLY A 39 -7.10 -6.97 -1.91
C GLY A 39 -6.83 -8.44 -1.56
N LEU A 40 -6.69 -9.32 -2.56
CA LEU A 40 -6.30 -10.71 -2.34
C LEU A 40 -4.88 -10.81 -1.78
N TYR A 41 -3.95 -9.98 -2.25
CA TYR A 41 -2.60 -9.92 -1.70
C TYR A 41 -2.62 -9.53 -0.21
N MET A 42 -3.39 -8.49 0.16
CA MET A 42 -3.56 -8.09 1.56
C MET A 42 -4.16 -9.20 2.40
N LEU A 43 -5.17 -9.90 1.88
CA LEU A 43 -5.78 -11.04 2.58
C LEU A 43 -4.74 -12.13 2.86
N ILE A 44 -4.00 -12.55 1.84
CA ILE A 44 -2.98 -13.61 1.98
C ILE A 44 -1.85 -13.16 2.91
N ALA A 45 -1.34 -11.94 2.75
CA ALA A 45 -0.25 -11.42 3.57
C ALA A 45 -0.66 -11.28 5.04
N SER A 46 -1.82 -10.67 5.30
CA SER A 46 -2.32 -10.43 6.66
C SER A 46 -2.68 -11.74 7.35
N TYR A 47 -3.45 -12.61 6.68
CA TYR A 47 -3.82 -13.91 7.23
C TYR A 47 -2.60 -14.83 7.41
N GLY A 48 -1.67 -14.83 6.45
CA GLY A 48 -0.44 -15.61 6.52
C GLY A 48 0.43 -15.22 7.72
N MET A 49 0.66 -13.91 7.90
CA MET A 49 1.45 -13.41 9.04
C MET A 49 0.73 -13.57 10.38
N PHE A 50 -0.60 -13.46 10.40
CA PHE A 50 -1.39 -13.77 11.60
C PHE A 50 -1.17 -15.22 12.05
N ASN A 51 -1.32 -16.19 11.13
CA ASN A 51 -1.12 -17.60 11.46
C ASN A 51 0.34 -17.91 11.80
N TYR A 52 1.29 -17.26 11.12
CA TYR A 52 2.72 -17.39 11.43
C TYR A 52 3.02 -16.93 12.86
N ALA A 53 2.50 -15.76 13.27
CA ALA A 53 2.67 -15.25 14.63
C ALA A 53 2.11 -16.22 15.70
N ILE A 54 0.91 -16.76 15.47
CA ILE A 54 0.32 -17.76 16.37
C ILE A 54 1.18 -19.04 16.42
N SER A 55 1.70 -19.49 15.29
CA SER A 55 2.56 -20.69 15.20
C SER A 55 3.90 -20.52 15.92
N CYS A 56 4.41 -19.29 15.99
CA CYS A 56 5.60 -18.95 16.76
C CYS A 56 5.33 -18.81 18.28
N GLY A 57 4.08 -18.99 18.73
CA GLY A 57 3.70 -18.92 20.14
C GLY A 57 3.36 -17.52 20.66
N TYR A 58 3.18 -16.54 19.77
CA TYR A 58 2.75 -15.20 20.18
C TYR A 58 1.26 -15.15 20.54
N SER A 59 0.86 -14.12 21.29
CA SER A 59 -0.53 -13.88 21.68
C SER A 59 -1.41 -13.49 20.48
N VAL A 60 -2.73 -13.62 20.64
CA VAL A 60 -3.70 -13.21 19.62
C VAL A 60 -3.75 -11.69 19.48
N GLU A 61 -3.48 -10.97 20.56
CA GLU A 61 -3.25 -9.52 20.61
C GLU A 61 -2.09 -9.13 19.68
N TYR A 62 -0.93 -9.78 19.85
CA TYR A 62 0.24 -9.55 19.01
C TYR A 62 -0.05 -9.81 17.53
N ALA A 63 -0.66 -10.95 17.21
CA ALA A 63 -1.00 -11.32 15.83
C ALA A 63 -1.99 -10.31 15.19
N ARG A 64 -2.94 -9.75 15.96
CA ARG A 64 -3.82 -8.67 15.49
C ARG A 64 -3.05 -7.40 15.19
N THR A 65 -2.11 -7.01 16.04
CA THR A 65 -1.26 -5.82 15.79
C THR A 65 -0.41 -6.00 14.53
N VAL A 66 0.13 -7.20 14.30
CA VAL A 66 0.85 -7.54 13.06
C VAL A 66 -0.06 -7.38 11.85
N ALA A 67 -1.26 -7.94 11.89
CA ALA A 67 -2.22 -7.88 10.80
C ALA A 67 -2.54 -6.42 10.40
N VAL A 68 -2.83 -5.55 11.38
CA VAL A 68 -3.13 -4.13 11.15
C VAL A 68 -1.93 -3.41 10.54
N ASN A 69 -0.72 -3.62 11.08
CA ASN A 69 0.49 -3.02 10.54
C ASN A 69 0.72 -3.44 9.08
N ILE A 70 0.51 -4.71 8.74
CA ILE A 70 0.63 -5.19 7.34
C ILE A 70 -0.32 -4.46 6.41
N PHE A 71 -1.60 -4.29 6.79
CA PHE A 71 -2.55 -3.54 5.96
C PHE A 71 -2.05 -2.12 5.70
N VAL A 72 -1.64 -1.40 6.75
CA VAL A 72 -1.18 -0.01 6.63
C VAL A 72 0.07 0.09 5.76
N PHE A 73 1.05 -0.79 5.96
CA PHE A 73 2.28 -0.79 5.16
C PHE A 73 2.04 -1.19 3.71
N ILE A 74 1.16 -2.15 3.43
CA ILE A 74 0.80 -2.48 2.04
C ILE A 74 0.15 -1.27 1.38
N GLU A 75 -0.79 -0.59 2.03
CA GLU A 75 -1.42 0.63 1.50
C GLU A 75 -0.39 1.76 1.27
N LEU A 76 0.59 1.91 2.16
CA LEU A 76 1.68 2.88 2.00
C LEU A 76 2.52 2.59 0.75
N PHE A 77 2.93 1.34 0.54
CA PHE A 77 3.68 0.97 -0.67
C PHE A 77 2.80 1.04 -1.92
N TYR A 78 1.55 0.59 -1.83
CA TYR A 78 0.60 0.63 -2.94
C TYR A 78 0.30 2.06 -3.39
N LEU A 79 0.27 3.03 -2.47
CA LEU A 79 0.08 4.44 -2.80
C LEU A 79 1.12 4.95 -3.80
N PHE A 80 2.38 4.52 -3.69
CA PHE A 80 3.41 4.87 -4.67
C PHE A 80 3.14 4.27 -6.05
N SER A 81 2.48 3.11 -6.12
CA SER A 81 2.03 2.52 -7.39
C SER A 81 0.82 3.23 -8.00
N CYS A 82 -0.01 3.86 -7.16
CA CYS A 82 -1.15 4.66 -7.60
C CYS A 82 -0.76 6.05 -8.14
N LYS A 83 0.42 6.56 -7.75
CA LYS A 83 0.96 7.86 -8.18
C LYS A 83 0.97 8.01 -9.70
N GLU A 84 1.55 7.03 -10.38
CA GLU A 84 1.56 6.97 -11.84
C GLU A 84 0.94 5.67 -12.29
N LEU A 85 -0.26 5.76 -12.88
CA LEU A 85 -1.01 4.60 -13.36
C LEU A 85 -0.39 3.97 -14.62
N GLU A 86 0.23 4.80 -15.47
CA GLU A 86 0.77 4.40 -16.78
C GLU A 86 2.28 4.12 -16.78
N ILE A 87 3.03 4.75 -15.87
CA ILE A 87 4.49 4.65 -15.79
C ILE A 87 4.90 3.76 -14.61
N SER A 88 5.91 2.93 -14.86
CA SER A 88 6.53 2.05 -13.86
C SER A 88 7.03 2.84 -12.64
N VAL A 89 6.70 2.37 -11.43
CA VAL A 89 7.12 3.02 -10.17
C VAL A 89 8.65 3.13 -10.08
N PHE A 90 9.37 2.20 -10.69
CA PHE A 90 10.85 2.17 -10.71
C PHE A 90 11.47 3.15 -11.71
N LYS A 91 10.69 3.69 -12.65
CA LYS A 91 11.14 4.69 -13.61
C LYS A 91 10.79 6.12 -13.19
N THR A 92 9.85 6.25 -12.27
CA THR A 92 9.34 7.53 -11.76
C THR A 92 10.22 8.05 -10.63
N ASN A 93 10.40 9.37 -10.55
CA ASN A 93 10.97 9.98 -9.35
C ASN A 93 9.95 9.98 -8.20
N ILE A 94 9.99 8.93 -7.39
CA ILE A 94 9.08 8.69 -6.26
C ILE A 94 9.12 9.86 -5.26
N LEU A 95 10.29 10.46 -5.06
CA LEU A 95 10.55 11.51 -4.07
C LEU A 95 10.14 12.93 -4.48
N ASN A 96 9.66 13.13 -5.71
CA ASN A 96 9.38 14.47 -6.22
C ASN A 96 8.17 15.16 -5.54
N ASN A 97 7.26 14.38 -4.95
CA ASN A 97 6.04 14.91 -4.33
C ASN A 97 6.22 15.03 -2.81
N LYS A 98 6.53 16.25 -2.34
CA LYS A 98 6.75 16.55 -0.91
C LYS A 98 5.51 16.29 -0.05
N PHE A 99 4.30 16.52 -0.58
CA PHE A 99 3.06 16.27 0.15
C PHE A 99 2.80 14.78 0.35
N LEU A 100 3.12 13.97 -0.67
CA LEU A 100 3.08 12.51 -0.58
C LEU A 100 4.06 12.01 0.49
N LEU A 101 5.30 12.51 0.49
CA LEU A 101 6.30 12.17 1.52
C LEU A 101 5.86 12.60 2.92
N LEU A 102 5.24 13.78 3.06
CA LEU A 102 4.69 14.24 4.33
C LEU A 102 3.58 13.32 4.81
N GLY A 103 2.65 12.92 3.94
CA GLY A 103 1.57 11.99 4.26
C GLY A 103 2.09 10.61 4.70
N VAL A 104 3.09 10.07 3.99
CA VAL A 104 3.75 8.81 4.35
C VAL A 104 4.45 8.93 5.69
N SER A 105 5.20 10.01 5.92
CA SER A 105 5.92 10.25 7.18
C SER A 105 4.96 10.38 8.37
N LEU A 106 3.88 11.14 8.19
CA LEU A 106 2.84 11.29 9.22
C LEU A 106 2.16 9.95 9.51
N MET A 107 1.90 9.14 8.49
CA MET A 107 1.30 7.82 8.68
C MET A 107 2.22 6.87 9.44
N ILE A 108 3.51 6.83 9.11
CA ILE A 108 4.51 6.04 9.84
C ILE A 108 4.57 6.49 11.30
N PHE A 109 4.58 7.80 11.54
CA PHE A 109 4.55 8.36 12.88
C PHE A 109 3.29 7.94 13.66
N CYS A 110 2.11 8.02 13.04
CA CYS A 110 0.87 7.53 13.61
C CYS A 110 0.94 6.02 13.91
N GLN A 111 1.56 5.22 13.05
CA GLN A 111 1.66 3.78 13.23
C GLN A 111 2.59 3.37 14.38
N ILE A 112 3.72 4.06 14.53
CA ILE A 112 4.64 3.90 15.67
C ILE A 112 3.92 4.30 16.95
N THR A 113 3.24 5.45 16.94
CA THR A 113 2.45 5.92 18.10
C THR A 113 1.37 4.91 18.46
N PHE A 114 0.65 4.36 17.48
CA PHE A 114 -0.38 3.34 17.71
C PHE A 114 0.19 2.05 18.33
N THR A 115 1.37 1.61 17.90
CA THR A 115 1.97 0.34 18.32
C THR A 115 2.69 0.43 19.69
N HIS A 116 3.25 1.60 20.02
CA HIS A 116 4.03 1.78 21.24
C HIS A 116 3.32 2.60 22.34
N ALA A 117 2.22 3.28 22.04
CA ALA A 117 1.46 3.98 23.08
C ALA A 117 0.72 2.98 23.97
N SER A 118 1.08 2.94 25.25
CA SER A 118 0.45 2.09 26.27
C SER A 118 -1.09 2.27 26.37
N PHE A 119 -1.59 3.49 26.13
CA PHE A 119 -3.03 3.77 26.08
C PHE A 119 -3.72 3.10 24.89
N MET A 120 -3.07 3.07 23.71
CA MET A 120 -3.60 2.39 22.52
C MET A 120 -3.56 0.87 22.68
N ASN A 121 -2.50 0.34 23.31
CA ASN A 121 -2.39 -1.08 23.62
C ASN A 121 -3.50 -1.57 24.54
N THR A 122 -3.91 -0.74 25.50
CA THR A 122 -5.02 -1.06 26.41
C THR A 122 -6.39 -0.98 25.73
N MET A 123 -6.62 0.04 24.89
CA MET A 123 -7.89 0.26 24.19
C MET A 123 -8.13 -0.74 23.04
N PHE A 124 -7.09 -1.05 22.28
CA PHE A 124 -7.17 -1.91 21.09
C PHE A 124 -6.72 -3.36 21.33
N LYS A 125 -6.29 -3.68 22.56
CA LYS A 125 -5.65 -4.96 22.91
C LYS A 125 -4.51 -5.28 21.94
N SER A 126 -3.64 -4.29 21.74
CA SER A 126 -2.45 -4.39 20.89
C SER A 126 -1.22 -4.65 21.74
N GLU A 127 -0.21 -5.31 21.15
CA GLU A 127 1.08 -5.53 21.79
C GLU A 127 2.21 -4.87 21.01
N ALA A 128 3.29 -4.53 21.73
CA ALA A 128 4.48 -3.97 21.12
C ALA A 128 5.12 -5.02 20.20
N LEU A 129 5.36 -4.65 18.95
CA LEU A 129 5.97 -5.52 17.96
C LEU A 129 7.50 -5.55 18.14
N ASP A 130 8.07 -6.73 17.92
CA ASP A 130 9.51 -6.91 17.92
C ASP A 130 10.12 -6.41 16.61
N ILE A 131 11.40 -6.04 16.63
CA ILE A 131 12.09 -5.49 15.47
C ILE A 131 12.14 -6.49 14.30
N GLN A 132 12.23 -7.79 14.60
CA GLN A 132 12.20 -8.84 13.58
C GLN A 132 10.87 -8.85 12.82
N THR A 133 9.76 -8.71 13.55
CA THR A 133 8.42 -8.67 12.96
C THR A 133 8.23 -7.41 12.13
N TRP A 134 8.75 -6.26 12.59
CA TRP A 134 8.78 -5.04 11.78
C TRP A 134 9.47 -5.22 10.43
N ILE A 135 10.63 -5.89 10.42
CA ILE A 135 11.37 -6.18 9.17
C ILE A 135 10.52 -7.06 8.25
N GLN A 136 9.89 -8.12 8.79
CA GLN A 136 9.02 -9.01 8.01
C GLN A 136 7.85 -8.24 7.37
N ILE A 137 7.20 -7.36 8.14
CA ILE A 137 6.11 -6.51 7.65
C ILE A 137 6.59 -5.63 6.50
N ILE A 138 7.70 -4.92 6.67
CA ILE A 138 8.24 -4.03 5.63
C ILE A 138 8.57 -4.82 4.36
N VAL A 139 9.21 -5.98 4.47
CA VAL A 139 9.60 -6.83 3.34
C VAL A 139 8.35 -7.33 2.59
N ILE A 140 7.37 -7.87 3.30
CA ILE A 140 6.13 -8.38 2.70
C ILE A 140 5.34 -7.24 2.07
N SER A 141 5.25 -6.08 2.72
CA SER A 141 4.54 -4.95 2.16
C SER A 141 5.23 -4.36 0.95
N PHE A 142 6.57 -4.34 0.91
CA PHE A 142 7.34 -3.92 -0.27
C PHE A 142 7.08 -4.83 -1.48
N CYS A 143 6.87 -6.13 -1.26
CA CYS A 143 6.57 -7.10 -2.32
C CYS A 143 5.29 -6.76 -3.13
N VAL A 144 4.36 -5.97 -2.57
CA VAL A 144 3.16 -5.53 -3.32
C VAL A 144 3.50 -4.72 -4.57
N LEU A 145 4.61 -3.97 -4.54
CA LEU A 145 5.06 -3.17 -5.69
C LEU A 145 5.36 -4.07 -6.89
N PHE A 146 5.99 -5.23 -6.66
CA PHE A 146 6.26 -6.20 -7.70
C PHE A 146 4.98 -6.83 -8.24
N VAL A 147 4.02 -7.14 -7.38
CA VAL A 147 2.73 -7.70 -7.80
C VAL A 147 2.01 -6.74 -8.76
N VAL A 148 1.96 -5.45 -8.42
CA VAL A 148 1.33 -4.43 -9.27
C VAL A 148 2.12 -4.23 -10.57
N GLU A 149 3.45 -4.21 -10.49
CA GLU A 149 4.32 -3.99 -11.65
C GLU A 149 4.29 -5.18 -12.64
N ILE A 150 4.24 -6.43 -12.14
CA ILE A 150 4.07 -7.63 -12.98
C ILE A 150 2.73 -7.57 -13.72
N LYS A 151 1.64 -7.24 -13.02
CA LYS A 151 0.32 -7.07 -13.65
C LYS A 151 0.34 -5.99 -14.72
N ARG A 152 1.02 -4.87 -14.45
CA ARG A 152 1.19 -3.77 -15.40
C ARG A 152 1.98 -4.21 -16.64
N PHE A 153 3.10 -4.91 -16.44
CA PHE A 153 3.93 -5.43 -17.53
C PHE A 153 3.13 -6.36 -18.45
N LEU A 154 2.40 -7.32 -17.87
CA LEU A 154 1.52 -8.23 -18.60
C LEU A 154 0.50 -7.46 -19.44
N ASN A 155 -0.17 -6.48 -18.85
CA ASN A 155 -1.16 -5.67 -19.58
C ASN A 155 -0.55 -4.81 -20.70
N SER A 156 0.70 -4.34 -20.55
CA SER A 156 1.39 -3.59 -21.62
C SER A 156 1.73 -4.45 -22.83
N GLN A 157 2.06 -5.73 -22.62
CA GLN A 157 2.36 -6.69 -23.68
C GLN A 157 1.10 -7.06 -24.46
N PHE A 158 -0.05 -7.15 -23.80
CA PHE A 158 -1.34 -7.42 -24.46
C PHE A 158 -1.92 -6.24 -25.26
N LYS A 159 -1.34 -5.04 -25.13
CA LYS A 159 -1.79 -3.82 -25.83
C LYS A 159 -0.93 -3.48 -27.06
N LYS A 160 0.10 -4.29 -27.35
CA LYS A 160 0.85 -4.29 -28.63
C LYS A 160 0.20 -5.27 -29.60
#